data_AF-A0A1U9P8S0-F1
#
_entry.id   AF-A0A1U9P8S0-F1
#
_cell.length_a   1.000
_cell.length_b   1.000
_cell.length_c   1.000
_cell.angle_alpha   90.00
_cell.angle_beta   90.00
_cell.angle_gamma   90.00
#
_symmetry.space_group_name_H-M   'P 1'
#
loop_
_entity.id
_entity.type
_entity.pdbx_description
1 polymer ?
#
loop_
_entity_poly.entity_id
_entity_poly.type
_entity_poly.pdbx_seq_one_letter_code
_entity_poly.pdbx_strand_id
1 'polypeptide(L)'
;MNDKTNEADAQLATRAAELVSRWVSADTPLTESQGWKLVALQHPGSGHMEMYVWDAVRAWERELATVLAADDGTPQSRERIARARATAVTAMRDMLLSGIPAGETENQVWRGGEGPDPREELRHFVATHT
;
A
#
# COMPACT_ATOMS: atom_id res chain seq x y z
N MET A 1 -7.67 20.56 6.48
CA MET A 1 -6.59 19.61 6.82
C MET A 1 -5.30 20.42 6.83
N ASN A 2 -4.59 20.50 7.97
CA ASN A 2 -3.39 21.34 8.10
C ASN A 2 -2.19 20.64 7.44
N ASP A 3 -1.25 21.41 6.88
CA ASP A 3 -0.06 20.90 6.17
C ASP A 3 0.75 19.88 7.00
N LYS A 4 0.79 20.03 8.33
CA LYS A 4 1.45 19.08 9.25
C LYS A 4 0.77 17.71 9.32
N THR A 5 -0.55 17.63 9.17
CA THR A 5 -1.29 16.35 9.12
C THR A 5 -0.94 15.60 7.83
N ASN A 6 -0.81 16.33 6.72
CA ASN A 6 -0.44 15.77 5.43
C ASN A 6 0.99 15.21 5.43
N GLU A 7 1.93 15.90 6.09
CA GLU A 7 3.32 15.41 6.22
C GLU A 7 3.43 14.14 7.09
N ALA A 8 2.73 14.09 8.23
CA ALA A 8 2.74 12.91 9.09
C ALA A 8 2.10 11.67 8.43
N ASP A 9 0.99 11.88 7.72
CA ASP A 9 0.31 10.83 6.95
C ASP A 9 1.22 10.32 5.82
N ALA A 10 1.93 11.22 5.13
CA ALA A 10 2.88 10.86 4.08
C ALA A 10 4.07 10.05 4.59
N GLN A 11 4.62 10.40 5.75
CA GLN A 11 5.70 9.63 6.37
C GLN A 11 5.24 8.22 6.76
N LEU A 12 4.05 8.12 7.35
CA LEU A 12 3.48 6.84 7.77
C LEU A 12 3.16 5.93 6.57
N ALA A 13 2.53 6.48 5.53
CA ALA A 13 2.25 5.77 4.29
C ALA A 13 3.54 5.36 3.56
N THR A 14 4.57 6.20 3.56
CA THR A 14 5.88 5.86 2.98
C THR A 14 6.48 4.67 3.72
N ARG A 15 6.44 4.68 5.06
CA ARG A 15 6.99 3.58 5.85
C ARG A 15 6.24 2.27 5.60
N ALA A 16 4.91 2.30 5.56
CA ALA A 16 4.12 1.12 5.23
C ALA A 16 4.42 0.62 3.80
N ALA A 17 4.52 1.51 2.82
CA ALA A 17 4.86 1.19 1.44
C ALA A 17 6.24 0.53 1.30
N GLU A 18 7.24 1.04 2.02
CA GLU A 18 8.57 0.42 2.10
C GLU A 18 8.52 -1.02 2.65
N LEU A 19 7.69 -1.28 3.66
CA LEU A 19 7.55 -2.61 4.25
C LEU A 19 6.90 -3.59 3.27
N VAL A 20 5.77 -3.20 2.66
CA VAL A 20 4.99 -4.09 1.81
C VAL A 20 5.63 -4.34 0.45
N SER A 21 6.40 -3.38 -0.08
CA SER A 21 7.18 -3.58 -1.31
C SER A 21 8.26 -4.66 -1.16
N ARG A 22 8.64 -5.02 0.08
CA ARG A 22 9.58 -6.12 0.36
C ARG A 22 8.90 -7.49 0.33
N TRP A 23 7.57 -7.54 0.42
CA TRP A 23 6.84 -8.80 0.27
C TRP A 23 6.81 -9.29 -1.18
N VAL A 24 6.97 -8.37 -2.14
CA VAL A 24 6.99 -8.71 -3.56
C VAL A 24 8.36 -9.28 -3.95
N SER A 25 8.33 -10.47 -4.52
CA SER A 25 9.49 -11.15 -5.09
C SER A 25 9.23 -11.47 -6.57
N ALA A 26 10.26 -11.91 -7.29
CA ALA A 26 10.13 -12.29 -8.70
C ALA A 26 9.21 -13.51 -8.88
N ASP A 27 9.31 -14.48 -7.97
CA ASP A 27 8.73 -15.81 -8.17
C ASP A 27 7.55 -16.12 -7.24
N THR A 28 7.42 -15.35 -6.14
CA THR A 28 6.36 -15.53 -5.16
C THR A 28 5.44 -14.30 -5.20
N PRO A 29 4.22 -14.46 -5.72
CA PRO A 29 3.22 -13.40 -5.63
C PRO A 29 2.81 -13.19 -4.17
N LEU A 30 2.18 -12.05 -3.89
CA LEU A 30 1.51 -11.82 -2.62
C LEU A 30 0.50 -12.95 -2.39
N THR A 31 0.50 -13.47 -1.17
CA THR A 31 -0.58 -14.35 -0.73
C THR A 31 -1.90 -13.57 -0.71
N GLU A 32 -3.01 -14.28 -0.87
CA GLU A 32 -4.34 -13.66 -0.84
C GLU A 32 -4.57 -12.86 0.45
N SER A 33 -4.12 -13.40 1.59
CA SER A 33 -4.18 -12.70 2.88
C SER A 33 -3.37 -11.39 2.90
N GLN A 34 -2.17 -11.37 2.32
CA GLN A 34 -1.39 -10.14 2.20
C GLN A 34 -2.10 -9.11 1.32
N GLY A 35 -2.65 -9.53 0.17
CA GLY A 35 -3.41 -8.66 -0.72
C GLY A 35 -4.60 -8.01 0.01
N TRP A 36 -5.41 -8.79 0.72
CA TRP A 36 -6.58 -8.27 1.43
C TRP A 36 -6.20 -7.36 2.59
N LYS A 37 -5.05 -7.62 3.24
CA LYS A 37 -4.51 -6.72 4.26
C LYS A 37 -4.19 -5.35 3.66
N LEU A 38 -3.63 -5.29 2.45
CA LEU A 38 -3.37 -4.03 1.76
C LEU A 38 -4.66 -3.32 1.34
N VAL A 39 -5.66 -4.06 0.87
CA VAL A 39 -6.99 -3.52 0.52
C VAL A 39 -7.65 -2.89 1.74
N ALA A 40 -7.64 -3.58 2.88
CA ALA A 40 -8.27 -3.12 4.11
C ALA A 40 -7.64 -1.83 4.67
N LEU A 41 -6.35 -1.59 4.41
CA LEU A 41 -5.69 -0.32 4.79
C LEU A 41 -6.16 0.87 3.93
N GLN A 42 -6.79 0.61 2.79
CA GLN A 42 -7.19 1.64 1.85
C GLN A 42 -8.69 1.91 1.88
N HIS A 43 -9.52 0.86 1.92
CA HIS A 43 -10.99 0.98 1.85
C HIS A 43 -11.70 -0.05 2.73
N PRO A 44 -11.55 0.00 4.06
CA PRO A 44 -12.13 -1.01 4.93
C PRO A 44 -13.66 -0.95 4.93
N GLY A 45 -14.32 -2.06 4.57
CA GLY A 45 -15.76 -2.25 4.69
C GLY A 45 -16.59 -1.81 3.48
N SER A 46 -15.96 -1.26 2.45
CA SER A 46 -16.63 -0.85 1.22
C SER A 46 -16.49 -1.93 0.16
N GLY A 47 -17.33 -2.98 0.22
CA GLY A 47 -17.15 -4.18 -0.62
C GLY A 47 -16.98 -3.93 -2.13
N HIS A 48 -17.60 -2.87 -2.67
CA HIS A 48 -17.39 -2.48 -4.08
C HIS A 48 -16.02 -1.82 -4.33
N MET A 49 -15.59 -0.93 -3.44
CA MET A 49 -14.29 -0.27 -3.56
C MET A 49 -13.13 -1.23 -3.26
N GLU A 50 -13.32 -2.16 -2.33
CA GLU A 50 -12.37 -3.22 -2.02
C GLU A 50 -11.99 -4.04 -3.26
N MET A 51 -12.95 -4.31 -4.16
CA MET A 51 -12.67 -4.99 -5.44
C MET A 51 -11.80 -4.14 -6.38
N TYR A 52 -12.06 -2.85 -6.51
CA TYR A 52 -11.23 -1.97 -7.35
C TYR A 52 -9.81 -1.85 -6.80
N VAL A 53 -9.69 -1.74 -5.48
CA VAL A 53 -8.39 -1.68 -4.80
C VAL A 53 -7.64 -2.99 -4.94
N TRP A 54 -8.34 -4.12 -4.88
CA TRP A 54 -7.74 -5.43 -5.11
C TRP A 54 -7.08 -5.50 -6.50
N ASP A 55 -7.77 -5.05 -7.54
CA ASP A 55 -7.22 -5.01 -8.90
C ASP A 55 -6.01 -4.06 -8.99
N ALA A 56 -6.06 -2.91 -8.31
CA ALA A 56 -4.94 -1.97 -8.25
C ALA A 56 -3.70 -2.58 -7.55
N VAL A 57 -3.90 -3.27 -6.42
CA VAL A 57 -2.84 -3.98 -5.70
C VAL A 57 -2.24 -5.09 -6.56
N ARG A 58 -3.06 -5.84 -7.30
CA ARG A 58 -2.59 -6.89 -8.22
C ARG A 58 -1.80 -6.33 -9.41
N ALA A 59 -2.21 -5.18 -9.93
CA ALA A 59 -1.48 -4.49 -10.99
C ALA A 59 -0.12 -4.00 -10.49
N TRP A 60 -0.11 -3.29 -9.35
CA TRP A 60 1.10 -2.82 -8.67
C TRP A 60 2.11 -3.95 -8.39
N GLU A 61 1.62 -5.07 -7.84
CA GLU A 61 2.42 -6.26 -7.57
C GLU A 61 3.05 -6.80 -8.85
N ARG A 62 2.25 -6.98 -9.90
CA ARG A 62 2.69 -7.53 -11.18
C ARG A 62 3.76 -6.66 -11.84
N GLU A 63 3.59 -5.35 -11.80
CA GLU A 63 4.57 -4.40 -12.36
C GLU A 63 5.93 -4.55 -11.68
N LEU A 64 5.96 -4.59 -10.35
CA LEU A 64 7.21 -4.77 -9.61
C LEU A 64 7.80 -6.17 -9.85
N ALA A 65 7.00 -7.23 -9.74
CA ALA A 65 7.45 -8.61 -9.94
C ALA A 65 8.03 -8.83 -11.36
N THR A 66 7.43 -8.20 -12.38
CA THR A 66 7.92 -8.28 -13.77
C THR A 66 9.35 -7.74 -13.90
N VAL A 67 9.64 -6.60 -13.26
CA VAL A 67 10.99 -6.02 -13.31
C VAL A 67 11.99 -6.86 -12.50
N LEU A 68 11.56 -7.42 -11.36
CA LEU A 68 12.39 -8.29 -10.54
C LEU A 68 12.73 -9.61 -11.26
N ALA A 69 11.77 -10.19 -11.99
CA ALA A 69 11.97 -11.42 -12.77
C ALA A 69 12.90 -11.22 -13.97
N ALA A 70 13.04 -9.99 -14.45
CA ALA A 70 13.95 -9.63 -15.54
C ALA A 70 15.40 -9.39 -15.07
N ASP A 71 15.74 -9.75 -13.83
CA ASP A 71 17.09 -9.56 -13.30
C ASP A 71 18.12 -10.45 -14.01
N ASP A 72 19.11 -9.84 -14.66
CA ASP A 72 20.22 -10.53 -15.30
C ASP A 72 21.55 -10.38 -14.52
N GLY A 73 21.51 -9.77 -13.32
CA GLY A 73 22.66 -9.58 -12.45
C GLY A 73 23.64 -8.48 -12.87
N THR A 74 23.39 -7.80 -13.99
CA THR A 74 24.23 -6.69 -14.46
C THR A 74 24.05 -5.43 -13.61
N PRO A 75 25.04 -4.51 -13.61
CA PRO A 75 24.87 -3.19 -12.97
C PRO A 75 23.62 -2.45 -13.47
N GLN A 76 23.33 -2.52 -14.77
CA GLN A 76 22.17 -1.90 -15.40
C GLN A 76 20.86 -2.50 -14.89
N SER A 77 20.81 -3.83 -14.72
CA SER A 77 19.65 -4.50 -14.12
C SER A 77 19.46 -4.10 -12.66
N ARG A 78 20.52 -4.02 -11.86
CA ARG A 78 20.44 -3.53 -10.47
C ARG A 78 19.89 -2.10 -10.38
N GLU A 79 20.31 -1.21 -11.27
CA GLU A 79 19.77 0.16 -11.35
C GLU A 79 18.29 0.19 -11.76
N ARG A 80 17.88 -0.68 -12.69
CA ARG A 80 16.48 -0.82 -13.10
C ARG A 80 15.62 -1.34 -11.95
N ILE A 81 16.10 -2.32 -11.19
CA ILE A 81 15.42 -2.85 -10.01
C ILE A 81 15.31 -1.79 -8.91
N ALA A 82 16.39 -1.06 -8.63
CA ALA A 82 16.36 0.01 -7.64
C ALA A 82 15.31 1.08 -8.00
N ARG A 83 15.24 1.47 -9.27
CA ARG A 83 14.21 2.39 -9.77
C ARG A 83 12.80 1.80 -9.63
N ALA A 84 12.58 0.56 -10.06
CA ALA A 84 11.28 -0.09 -9.94
C ALA A 84 10.81 -0.21 -8.49
N ARG A 85 11.71 -0.50 -7.55
CA ARG A 85 11.38 -0.49 -6.12
C ARG A 85 10.98 0.90 -5.63
N ALA A 86 11.71 1.94 -5.99
CA ALA A 86 11.35 3.32 -5.63
C ALA A 86 9.99 3.74 -6.22
N THR A 87 9.71 3.36 -7.47
CA THR A 87 8.41 3.58 -8.11
C THR A 87 7.29 2.83 -7.40
N ALA A 88 7.50 1.54 -7.08
CA ALA A 88 6.52 0.73 -6.38
C ALA A 88 6.22 1.26 -4.98
N VAL A 89 7.24 1.71 -4.23
CA VAL A 89 7.05 2.38 -2.93
C VAL A 89 6.22 3.65 -3.09
N THR A 90 6.52 4.48 -4.10
CA THR A 90 5.76 5.71 -4.36
C THR A 90 4.30 5.41 -4.69
N ALA A 91 4.04 4.46 -5.60
CA ALA A 91 2.68 4.08 -5.98
C ALA A 91 1.87 3.52 -4.80
N MET A 92 2.46 2.64 -3.99
CA MET A 92 1.80 2.11 -2.81
C MET A 92 1.56 3.18 -1.74
N ARG A 93 2.51 4.08 -1.52
CA ARG A 93 2.32 5.24 -0.62
C ARG A 93 1.12 6.06 -1.06
N ASP A 94 1.01 6.37 -2.35
CA ASP A 94 -0.07 7.20 -2.87
C ASP A 94 -1.43 6.50 -2.74
N MET A 95 -1.48 5.18 -2.97
CA MET A 95 -2.66 4.36 -2.71
C MET A 95 -3.08 4.41 -1.23
N LEU A 96 -2.14 4.20 -0.30
CA LEU A 96 -2.39 4.25 1.15
C LEU A 96 -2.85 5.65 1.60
N LEU A 97 -2.24 6.71 1.07
CA LEU A 97 -2.63 8.09 1.35
C LEU A 97 -4.04 8.40 0.87
N SER A 98 -4.42 7.89 -0.30
CA SER A 98 -5.78 8.06 -0.82
C SER A 98 -6.82 7.30 0.01
N GLY A 99 -6.39 6.23 0.70
CA GLY A 99 -7.24 5.41 1.55
C GLY A 99 -7.64 6.06 2.88
N ILE A 100 -6.81 6.93 3.44
CA ILE A 100 -7.11 7.63 4.70
C ILE A 100 -8.44 8.41 4.62
N PRO A 101 -8.63 9.37 3.70
CA PRO A 101 -9.90 10.10 3.60
C PRO A 101 -11.07 9.20 3.18
N ALA A 102 -10.81 8.12 2.44
CA ALA A 102 -11.84 7.16 2.07
C ALA A 102 -12.37 6.38 3.28
N GLY A 103 -11.47 5.88 4.14
CA GLY A 103 -11.83 5.21 5.38
C GLY A 103 -12.53 6.15 6.36
N GLU A 104 -12.09 7.41 6.47
CA GLU A 104 -12.80 8.44 7.25
C GLU A 104 -14.25 8.62 6.77
N THR A 105 -14.44 8.73 5.45
CA THR A 105 -15.76 8.89 4.84
C THR A 105 -16.65 7.67 5.08
N GLU A 106 -16.12 6.47 4.87
CA GLU A 106 -16.84 5.21 5.09
C GLU A 106 -17.28 5.06 6.55
N ASN A 107 -16.40 5.38 7.49
CA ASN A 107 -16.71 5.38 8.92
C ASN A 107 -17.83 6.37 9.27
N GLN A 108 -17.82 7.57 8.66
CA GLN A 108 -18.88 8.55 8.86
C GLN A 108 -20.22 8.07 8.30
N VAL A 109 -20.24 7.53 7.07
CA VAL A 109 -21.47 7.15 6.37
C VAL A 109 -22.12 5.91 6.99
N TRP A 110 -21.34 4.88 7.32
CA TRP A 110 -21.89 3.56 7.67
C TRP A 110 -21.74 3.18 9.14
N ARG A 111 -20.82 3.83 9.85
CA ARG A 111 -20.52 3.51 11.26
C ARG A 111 -20.79 4.67 12.21
N GLY A 112 -21.49 5.72 11.74
CA GLY A 112 -21.82 6.89 12.56
C GLY A 112 -20.60 7.63 13.12
N GLY A 113 -19.43 7.46 12.49
CA GLY A 113 -18.14 7.98 12.96
C GLY A 113 -17.42 7.13 14.01
N GLU A 114 -17.97 5.96 14.39
CA GLU A 114 -17.37 5.05 15.39
C GLU A 114 -16.47 3.96 14.78
N GLY A 115 -16.17 4.04 13.48
CA GLY A 115 -15.24 3.12 12.84
C GLY A 115 -13.77 3.39 13.20
N PRO A 116 -12.88 2.40 12.97
CA PRO A 116 -11.46 2.51 13.34
C PRO A 116 -10.78 3.65 12.58
N ASP A 117 -9.93 4.44 13.27
CA ASP A 117 -9.16 5.53 12.63
C ASP A 117 -8.20 4.93 11.59
N PRO A 118 -8.32 5.29 10.30
CA PRO A 118 -7.42 4.78 9.26
C PRO A 118 -5.94 5.04 9.56
N ARG A 119 -5.62 6.13 10.25
CA ARG A 119 -4.24 6.43 10.67
C ARG A 119 -3.77 5.49 11.77
N GLU A 120 -4.63 5.14 12.71
CA GLU A 120 -4.31 4.20 13.79
C GLU A 120 -4.10 2.80 13.23
N GLU A 121 -4.95 2.35 12.31
CA GLU A 121 -4.79 1.09 11.59
C GLU A 121 -3.44 1.04 10.84
N LEU A 122 -3.07 2.13 10.15
CA LEU A 122 -1.79 2.20 9.45
C LEU A 122 -0.59 2.24 10.41
N ARG A 123 -0.70 2.90 11.58
CA ARG A 123 0.32 2.85 12.64
C ARG A 123 0.48 1.45 13.21
N HIS A 124 -0.63 0.78 13.51
CA HIS A 124 -0.63 -0.59 14.01
C HIS A 124 0.00 -1.55 12.98
N PHE A 125 -0.34 -1.35 11.71
CA PHE A 125 0.26 -2.09 10.61
C PHE A 125 1.78 -1.91 10.59
N VAL A 126 2.29 -0.68 10.61
CA VAL A 126 3.74 -0.42 10.62
C VAL A 126 4.40 -1.09 11.82
N ALA A 127 3.84 -0.91 13.02
CA ALA A 127 4.39 -1.48 14.25
C ALA A 127 4.47 -3.01 14.24
N THR A 128 3.55 -3.69 13.54
CA THR A 128 3.49 -5.15 13.49
C THR A 128 4.45 -5.77 12.46
N HIS A 129 4.95 -4.97 11.50
CA HIS A 129 5.78 -5.48 10.39
C HIS A 129 7.17 -4.82 10.29
N THR A 130 7.54 -3.96 11.25
CA THR A 130 8.92 -3.51 11.48
C THR A 130 9.69 -4.46 12.36
#